data_AF-A0A9D1WAA8-F1
#
_entry.id   AF-A0A9D1WAA8-F1
#
_cell.length_a   1.000
_cell.length_b   1.000
_cell.length_c   1.000
_cell.angle_alpha   90.00
_cell.angle_beta   90.00
_cell.angle_gamma   90.00
#
_symmetry.space_group_name_H-M   'P 1'
#
loop_
_entity.id
_entity.type
_entity.pdbx_description
1 polymer ?
#
loop_
_entity_poly.entity_id
_entity_poly.type
_entity_poly.pdbx_seq_one_letter_code
_entity_poly.pdbx_strand_id
1 'polypeptide(L)'
;AADFVISSGRYDIVTDYRNLFASNDLRGNADVILYRHYDEQTTKHAIASNSNLDESIIFGPTTDLIKSYLCHDGETWENSSVNEADNFEIANLMQTRDPRFEASYHINPKMNNRGSLLYITKFLPREIEELVSGGGSPPPAFSGADNVTDYPVMRYAEVLLNWIEAKAELATLGGEAVSQTDIDKSINKIRQRPLAPEAVDRGVKKVADMVLGVYPNDPNRDQTVSPLLWEIRREKRLEFTFEYSRINDLRRWSKLAYMDTDLNEDLLSGSWVNFPDQLPGELVSGKINELGVVDLNGQYIVYDGTNGDDLKGFYRNTSNKGRLPFLDQPGMNPYLSPVGKVQMDDYEMRGYKLQQTEGWPQN
;
A
#
# COMPACT_ATOMS: atom_id res chain seq x y z
N ALA A 1 -19.50 -0.97 -18.22
CA ALA A 1 -19.89 -1.24 -16.82
C ALA A 1 -19.65 -0.02 -15.93
N ALA A 2 -18.40 0.47 -15.84
CA ALA A 2 -18.11 1.63 -15.00
C ALA A 2 -18.88 2.91 -15.41
N ASP A 3 -19.07 3.18 -16.70
CA ASP A 3 -19.91 4.31 -17.16
C ASP A 3 -21.33 4.28 -16.59
N PHE A 4 -21.92 3.10 -16.42
CA PHE A 4 -23.25 2.95 -15.84
C PHE A 4 -23.26 3.38 -14.36
N VAL A 5 -22.23 3.01 -13.61
CA VAL A 5 -22.10 3.39 -12.20
C VAL A 5 -21.81 4.89 -12.09
N ILE A 6 -20.87 5.42 -12.88
CA ILE A 6 -20.50 6.85 -12.89
C ILE A 6 -21.70 7.71 -13.28
N SER A 7 -22.42 7.37 -14.35
CA SER A 7 -23.59 8.13 -14.81
C SER A 7 -24.80 8.05 -13.88
N SER A 8 -24.85 7.06 -12.99
CA SER A 8 -25.94 6.95 -12.02
C SER A 8 -25.98 8.10 -11.01
N GLY A 9 -24.85 8.78 -10.78
CA GLY A 9 -24.73 9.85 -9.78
C GLY A 9 -24.97 9.41 -8.33
N ARG A 10 -25.02 8.09 -8.07
CA ARG A 10 -25.33 7.53 -6.74
C ARG A 10 -24.13 7.47 -5.80
N TYR A 11 -22.92 7.55 -6.34
CA TYR A 11 -21.67 7.34 -5.62
C TYR A 11 -20.72 8.51 -5.87
N ASP A 12 -19.88 8.79 -4.88
CA ASP A 12 -18.96 9.93 -4.87
C ASP A 12 -17.75 9.67 -3.95
N ILE A 13 -16.74 10.55 -3.97
CA ILE A 13 -15.58 10.54 -3.07
C ILE A 13 -15.79 11.65 -2.04
N VAL A 14 -16.40 11.31 -0.90
CA VAL A 14 -16.91 12.25 0.12
C VAL A 14 -16.48 11.91 1.54
N THR A 15 -15.92 10.72 1.76
CA THR A 15 -15.41 10.28 3.07
C THR A 15 -13.89 10.38 3.07
N ASP A 16 -13.28 10.80 4.19
CA ASP A 16 -11.82 10.70 4.32
C ASP A 16 -11.37 9.23 4.32
N TYR A 17 -10.08 9.02 4.01
CA TYR A 17 -9.59 7.69 3.66
C TYR A 17 -9.68 6.67 4.80
N ARG A 18 -9.38 7.09 6.03
CA ARG A 18 -9.32 6.18 7.19
C ARG A 18 -10.73 5.81 7.69
N ASN A 19 -11.66 6.75 7.68
CA ASN A 19 -13.03 6.51 8.14
C ASN A 19 -13.78 5.47 7.29
N LEU A 20 -13.36 5.22 6.04
CA LEU A 20 -13.86 4.11 5.24
C LEU A 20 -13.63 2.73 5.87
N PHE A 21 -12.63 2.60 6.75
CA PHE A 21 -12.18 1.34 7.34
C PHE A 21 -12.27 1.32 8.87
N ALA A 22 -12.77 2.41 9.48
CA ALA A 22 -12.86 2.58 10.93
C ALA A 22 -14.30 2.89 11.41
N SER A 23 -15.28 2.92 10.50
CA SER A 23 -16.68 3.18 10.82
C SER A 23 -17.43 1.89 11.17
N ASN A 24 -18.38 1.93 12.11
CA ASN A 24 -19.25 0.79 12.44
C ASN A 24 -20.52 0.68 11.57
N ASP A 25 -20.79 1.67 10.71
CA ASP A 25 -21.93 1.64 9.77
C ASP A 25 -21.53 2.39 8.49
N LEU A 26 -21.38 1.66 7.38
CA LEU A 26 -21.12 2.21 6.04
C LEU A 26 -22.40 2.35 5.21
N ARG A 27 -23.59 2.10 5.77
CA ARG A 27 -24.86 2.22 5.05
C ARG A 27 -25.07 3.64 4.54
N GLY A 28 -25.33 3.74 3.24
CA GLY A 28 -25.59 5.03 2.59
C GLY A 28 -24.34 5.87 2.36
N ASN A 29 -23.14 5.37 2.71
CA ASN A 29 -21.90 6.03 2.36
C ASN A 29 -21.68 6.01 0.84
N ALA A 30 -21.56 7.19 0.22
CA ALA A 30 -21.45 7.31 -1.24
C ALA A 30 -20.12 6.81 -1.82
N ASP A 31 -19.07 6.63 -1.01
CA ASP A 31 -17.79 6.04 -1.43
C ASP A 31 -17.86 4.51 -1.56
N VAL A 32 -18.89 3.89 -0.99
CA VAL A 32 -18.94 2.45 -0.77
C VAL A 32 -20.13 1.84 -1.50
N ILE A 33 -19.84 0.98 -2.46
CA ILE A 33 -20.86 0.30 -3.28
C ILE A 33 -21.33 -0.97 -2.57
N LEU A 34 -20.38 -1.72 -2.00
CA LEU A 34 -20.63 -2.93 -1.25
C LEU A 34 -19.71 -2.94 -0.04
N TYR A 35 -20.28 -3.24 1.13
CA TYR A 35 -19.54 -3.44 2.38
C TYR A 35 -20.09 -4.66 3.10
N ARG A 36 -19.29 -5.17 4.03
CA ARG A 36 -19.70 -6.16 5.00
C ARG A 36 -19.99 -5.46 6.32
N HIS A 37 -21.20 -5.63 6.81
CA HIS A 37 -21.60 -5.17 8.14
C HIS A 37 -21.14 -6.18 9.19
N TYR A 38 -20.67 -5.67 10.33
CA TYR A 38 -20.29 -6.46 11.49
C TYR A 38 -21.03 -5.95 12.73
N ASP A 39 -21.42 -6.87 13.61
CA ASP A 39 -22.10 -6.54 14.85
C ASP A 39 -21.87 -7.62 15.90
N GLU A 40 -22.09 -7.27 17.17
CA GLU A 40 -21.85 -8.17 18.32
C GLU A 40 -22.69 -9.44 18.31
N GLN A 41 -23.86 -9.43 17.65
CA GLN A 41 -24.82 -10.53 17.66
C GLN A 41 -24.63 -11.51 16.50
N THR A 42 -24.11 -11.04 15.35
CA THR A 42 -23.99 -11.87 14.15
C THR A 42 -22.55 -12.29 13.85
N THR A 43 -21.64 -11.34 13.65
CA THR A 43 -20.28 -11.61 13.17
C THR A 43 -19.37 -10.45 13.51
N LYS A 44 -18.18 -10.79 13.97
CA LYS A 44 -17.07 -9.89 14.31
C LYS A 44 -15.82 -10.24 13.50
N HIS A 45 -14.77 -9.44 13.60
CA HIS A 45 -13.51 -9.70 12.91
C HIS A 45 -12.28 -9.27 13.72
N ALA A 46 -11.08 -9.61 13.21
CA ALA A 46 -9.80 -9.32 13.86
C ALA A 46 -8.90 -8.34 13.08
N ILE A 47 -9.40 -7.68 12.03
CA ILE A 47 -8.59 -6.82 11.16
C ILE A 47 -7.90 -5.71 11.97
N ALA A 48 -8.65 -4.97 12.79
CA ALA A 48 -8.12 -3.85 13.57
C ALA A 48 -7.13 -4.27 14.68
N SER A 49 -7.12 -5.55 15.06
CA SER A 49 -6.20 -6.09 16.08
C SER A 49 -4.74 -5.87 15.70
N ASN A 50 -4.41 -6.16 14.43
CA ASN A 50 -3.05 -5.98 13.91
C ASN A 50 -2.67 -4.50 13.70
N SER A 51 -3.61 -3.57 13.93
CA SER A 51 -3.42 -2.12 13.76
C SER A 51 -3.33 -1.39 15.09
N ASN A 52 -3.54 -2.06 16.21
CA ASN A 52 -3.77 -1.47 17.54
C ASN A 52 -2.52 -0.91 18.25
N LEU A 53 -1.36 -0.90 17.59
CA LEU A 53 -0.04 -0.47 18.10
C LEU A 53 0.59 -1.33 19.21
N ASP A 54 -0.10 -2.37 19.68
CA ASP A 54 0.36 -3.23 20.78
C ASP A 54 0.81 -4.61 20.26
N GLU A 55 0.07 -5.20 19.32
CA GLU A 55 0.35 -6.54 18.81
C GLU A 55 1.68 -6.65 18.05
N SER A 56 2.46 -7.68 18.36
CA SER A 56 3.69 -7.97 17.61
C SER A 56 3.37 -8.49 16.21
N ILE A 57 3.65 -7.70 15.18
CA ILE A 57 3.40 -8.04 13.77
C ILE A 57 4.71 -8.13 12.96
N ILE A 58 4.71 -8.94 11.91
CA ILE A 58 5.88 -9.22 11.05
C ILE A 58 5.66 -8.79 9.59
N PHE A 59 4.73 -7.87 9.36
CA PHE A 59 4.43 -7.30 8.05
C PHE A 59 4.20 -5.79 8.17
N GLY A 60 4.39 -5.09 7.06
CA GLY A 60 4.24 -3.64 7.01
C GLY A 60 4.60 -3.10 5.63
N PRO A 61 4.59 -1.77 5.46
CA PRO A 61 5.03 -1.15 4.22
C PRO A 61 6.52 -1.40 3.97
N THR A 62 6.86 -1.76 2.73
CA THR A 62 8.25 -1.78 2.27
C THR A 62 8.72 -0.37 1.91
N THR A 63 10.03 -0.15 1.86
CA THR A 63 10.62 1.09 1.34
C THR A 63 10.12 1.40 -0.07
N ASP A 64 9.97 0.38 -0.93
CA ASP A 64 9.41 0.53 -2.28
C ASP A 64 7.97 1.08 -2.26
N LEU A 65 7.15 0.67 -1.28
CA LEU A 65 5.82 1.26 -1.10
C LEU A 65 5.90 2.69 -0.58
N ILE A 66 6.75 2.96 0.40
CA ILE A 66 6.91 4.29 1.00
C ILE A 66 7.38 5.31 -0.03
N LYS A 67 8.39 4.98 -0.84
CA LYS A 67 8.90 5.84 -1.92
C LYS A 67 7.89 6.06 -3.06
N SER A 68 6.86 5.20 -3.18
CA SER A 68 5.85 5.35 -4.23
C SER A 68 4.82 6.45 -3.98
N TYR A 69 4.70 6.94 -2.73
CA TYR A 69 3.85 8.09 -2.41
C TYR A 69 4.48 9.36 -2.98
N LEU A 70 3.74 10.05 -3.85
CA LEU A 70 4.15 11.35 -4.39
C LEU A 70 4.18 12.39 -3.28
N CYS A 71 4.97 13.44 -3.48
CA CYS A 71 4.85 14.65 -2.69
C CYS A 71 3.51 15.35 -2.99
N HIS A 72 3.05 16.20 -2.08
CA HIS A 72 1.75 16.87 -2.24
C HIS A 72 1.71 17.84 -3.43
N ASP A 73 2.85 18.22 -4.02
CA ASP A 73 2.92 18.95 -5.29
C ASP A 73 2.72 18.05 -6.53
N GLY A 74 2.54 16.75 -6.33
CA GLY A 74 2.31 15.77 -7.39
C GLY A 74 3.59 15.16 -7.95
N GLU A 75 4.78 15.58 -7.51
CA GLU A 75 6.06 15.08 -8.01
C GLU A 75 6.61 13.93 -7.18
N THR A 76 7.57 13.17 -7.73
CA THR A 76 8.36 12.24 -6.92
C THR A 76 9.32 13.00 -6.00
N TRP A 77 9.72 12.39 -4.89
CA TRP A 77 10.57 13.04 -3.89
C TRP A 77 11.91 13.54 -4.47
N GLU A 78 12.44 12.88 -5.51
CA GLU A 78 13.69 13.24 -6.17
C GLU A 78 13.61 14.58 -6.92
N ASN A 79 12.42 14.98 -7.37
CA ASN A 79 12.22 16.16 -8.22
C ASN A 79 11.22 17.18 -7.61
N SER A 80 10.72 16.89 -6.41
CA SER A 80 9.71 17.72 -5.76
C SER A 80 10.28 19.05 -5.31
N SER A 81 9.44 20.08 -5.36
CA SER A 81 9.72 21.41 -4.85
C SER A 81 9.28 21.59 -3.39
N VAL A 82 8.67 20.57 -2.80
CA VAL A 82 8.26 20.56 -1.38
C VAL A 82 9.51 20.62 -0.50
N ASN A 83 9.48 21.51 0.49
CA ASN A 83 10.55 21.61 1.47
C ASN A 83 10.74 20.27 2.21
N GLU A 84 11.99 19.82 2.39
CA GLU A 84 12.32 18.53 3.03
C GLU A 84 11.71 17.33 2.28
N ALA A 85 11.58 17.40 0.95
CA ALA A 85 11.05 16.29 0.16
C ALA A 85 11.88 15.00 0.27
N ASP A 86 13.19 15.09 0.48
CA ASP A 86 14.10 13.94 0.65
C ASP A 86 14.23 13.46 2.10
N ASN A 87 13.54 14.09 3.06
CA ASN A 87 13.52 13.67 4.45
C ASN A 87 12.46 12.57 4.66
N PHE A 88 12.92 11.35 4.95
CA PHE A 88 12.04 10.18 5.11
C PHE A 88 11.58 9.92 6.55
N GLU A 89 11.90 10.79 7.51
CA GLU A 89 11.30 10.66 8.84
C GLU A 89 9.77 10.65 8.74
N ILE A 90 9.12 9.70 9.42
CA ILE A 90 7.69 9.41 9.24
C ILE A 90 6.82 10.67 9.44
N ALA A 91 7.14 11.49 10.44
CA ALA A 91 6.44 12.75 10.70
C ALA A 91 6.57 13.76 9.54
N ASN A 92 7.73 13.81 8.88
CA ASN A 92 7.93 14.63 7.69
C ASN A 92 7.17 14.06 6.49
N LEU A 93 7.21 12.74 6.29
CA LEU A 93 6.47 12.07 5.21
C LEU A 93 4.96 12.35 5.31
N MET A 94 4.38 12.35 6.52
CA MET A 94 2.97 12.68 6.71
C MET A 94 2.59 14.08 6.20
N GLN A 95 3.49 15.06 6.30
CA GLN A 95 3.23 16.44 5.88
C GLN A 95 3.55 16.68 4.40
N THR A 96 4.57 15.99 3.89
CA THR A 96 5.10 16.24 2.54
C THR A 96 4.52 15.33 1.48
N ARG A 97 4.05 14.14 1.84
CA ARG A 97 3.53 13.12 0.91
C ARG A 97 2.02 13.19 0.74
N ASP A 98 1.56 12.41 -0.22
CA ASP A 98 0.16 12.08 -0.43
C ASP A 98 -0.55 11.75 0.91
N PRO A 99 -1.72 12.37 1.19
CA PRO A 99 -2.44 12.21 2.45
C PRO A 99 -2.77 10.77 2.85
N ARG A 100 -2.85 9.86 1.87
CA ARG A 100 -3.09 8.44 2.15
C ARG A 100 -1.96 7.83 2.96
N PHE A 101 -0.75 8.41 2.93
CA PHE A 101 0.34 8.02 3.82
C PHE A 101 -0.04 8.28 5.28
N GLU A 102 -0.42 9.51 5.62
CA GLU A 102 -0.87 9.85 6.98
C GLU A 102 -2.10 9.03 7.39
N ALA A 103 -3.06 8.87 6.49
CA ALA A 103 -4.25 8.10 6.78
C ALA A 103 -3.99 6.60 6.95
N SER A 104 -2.83 6.07 6.54
CA SER A 104 -2.54 4.63 6.59
C SER A 104 -1.61 4.20 7.72
N TYR A 105 -0.79 5.10 8.26
CA TYR A 105 0.32 4.72 9.14
C TYR A 105 0.36 5.50 10.46
N HIS A 106 0.99 4.89 11.47
CA HIS A 106 1.31 5.57 12.74
C HIS A 106 2.47 6.56 12.56
N ILE A 107 2.48 7.64 13.35
CA ILE A 107 3.48 8.73 13.23
C ILE A 107 4.87 8.35 13.74
N ASN A 108 4.96 7.38 14.66
CA ASN A 108 6.22 6.97 15.27
C ASN A 108 6.62 5.55 14.84
N PRO A 109 7.93 5.27 14.68
CA PRO A 109 8.38 3.91 14.52
C PRO A 109 8.15 3.11 15.82
N LYS A 110 7.80 1.83 15.70
CA LYS A 110 7.51 0.95 16.84
C LYS A 110 8.07 -0.45 16.60
N MET A 111 8.86 -0.96 17.55
CA MET A 111 9.45 -2.30 17.46
C MET A 111 8.46 -3.46 17.47
N ASN A 112 7.25 -3.24 17.98
CA ASN A 112 6.22 -4.27 17.93
C ASN A 112 5.80 -4.56 16.46
N ASN A 113 5.95 -3.61 15.52
CA ASN A 113 5.97 -3.95 14.10
C ASN A 113 7.38 -4.35 13.66
N ARG A 114 7.73 -5.63 13.83
CA ARG A 114 9.05 -6.17 13.48
C ARG A 114 9.29 -6.26 11.97
N GLY A 115 8.24 -6.16 11.15
CA GLY A 115 8.31 -6.26 9.70
C GLY A 115 8.88 -5.00 9.06
N SER A 116 8.45 -3.82 9.51
CA SER A 116 8.84 -2.54 8.91
C SER A 116 9.14 -1.41 9.89
N LEU A 117 8.90 -1.61 11.20
CA LEU A 117 8.80 -0.57 12.23
C LEU A 117 7.69 0.46 12.04
N LEU A 118 6.82 0.30 11.05
CA LEU A 118 5.73 1.25 10.78
C LEU A 118 4.38 0.57 10.85
N TYR A 119 3.64 0.83 11.92
CA TYR A 119 2.28 0.29 12.08
C TYR A 119 1.33 0.81 11.00
N ILE A 120 0.48 -0.10 10.53
CA ILE A 120 -0.63 0.21 9.66
C ILE A 120 -1.82 0.56 10.56
N THR A 121 -2.21 1.83 10.61
CA THR A 121 -3.34 2.34 11.40
C THR A 121 -4.57 2.66 10.55
N LYS A 122 -4.52 2.34 9.24
CA LYS A 122 -5.64 2.44 8.30
C LYS A 122 -6.96 1.85 8.84
N PHE A 123 -6.89 0.75 9.57
CA PHE A 123 -8.05 -0.01 10.08
C PHE A 123 -8.36 0.27 11.55
N LEU A 124 -7.74 1.31 12.14
CA LEU A 124 -7.91 1.67 13.54
C LEU A 124 -8.52 3.08 13.63
N PRO A 125 -9.61 3.27 14.42
CA PRO A 125 -10.13 4.60 14.68
C PRO A 125 -9.06 5.50 15.33
N ARG A 126 -9.05 6.79 14.97
CA ARG A 126 -8.01 7.74 15.38
C ARG A 126 -7.97 7.92 16.90
N GLU A 127 -9.13 7.92 17.55
CA GLU A 127 -9.26 8.02 19.00
C GLU A 127 -8.67 6.81 19.73
N ILE A 128 -8.68 5.63 19.10
CA ILE A 128 -8.06 4.43 19.67
C ILE A 128 -6.54 4.47 19.47
N GLU A 129 -6.08 4.95 18.30
CA GLU A 129 -4.65 5.21 18.08
C GLU A 129 -4.10 6.20 19.11
N GLU A 130 -4.82 7.29 19.38
CA GLU A 130 -4.45 8.30 20.38
C GLU A 130 -4.40 7.71 21.79
N LEU A 131 -5.42 6.93 22.19
CA LEU A 131 -5.46 6.25 23.47
C LEU A 131 -4.22 5.35 23.68
N VAL A 132 -3.91 4.49 22.72
CA VAL A 132 -2.82 3.52 22.86
C VAL A 132 -1.46 4.21 22.78
N SER A 133 -1.31 5.18 21.86
CA SER A 133 -0.06 5.95 21.77
C SER A 133 0.21 6.78 23.03
N GLY A 134 -0.83 7.21 23.75
CA GLY A 134 -0.76 7.84 25.07
C GLY A 134 -0.46 6.89 26.24
N GLY A 135 -0.24 5.60 25.99
CA GLY A 135 0.08 4.58 27.00
C GLY A 135 -1.14 3.85 27.57
N GLY A 136 -2.34 4.08 27.01
CA GLY A 136 -3.51 3.26 27.30
C GLY A 136 -3.42 1.87 26.69
N SER A 137 -4.23 0.94 27.18
CA SER A 137 -4.38 -0.38 26.54
C SER A 137 -5.43 -0.32 25.43
N PRO A 138 -5.24 -1.06 24.33
CA PRO A 138 -6.28 -1.17 23.30
C PRO A 138 -7.55 -1.78 23.90
N PRO A 139 -8.75 -1.27 23.58
CA PRO A 139 -9.99 -1.87 24.06
C PRO A 139 -10.16 -3.31 23.56
N PRO A 140 -10.97 -4.15 24.23
CA PRO A 140 -11.21 -5.53 23.79
C PRO A 140 -11.68 -5.65 22.34
N ALA A 141 -12.53 -4.73 21.88
CA ALA A 141 -13.01 -4.67 20.50
C ALA A 141 -11.89 -4.46 19.46
N PHE A 142 -10.69 -4.05 19.87
CA PHE A 142 -9.52 -3.86 19.01
C PHE A 142 -8.34 -4.76 19.42
N SER A 143 -8.62 -5.80 20.23
CA SER A 143 -7.62 -6.70 20.81
C SER A 143 -8.07 -8.16 20.67
N GLY A 144 -8.23 -8.60 19.44
CA GLY A 144 -8.65 -9.95 19.06
C GLY A 144 -9.69 -9.93 17.95
N ALA A 145 -10.61 -10.88 17.99
CA ALA A 145 -11.64 -11.06 16.97
C ALA A 145 -12.99 -10.40 17.32
N ASP A 146 -12.99 -9.44 18.25
CA ASP A 146 -14.19 -8.79 18.77
C ASP A 146 -14.53 -7.46 18.06
N ASN A 147 -13.89 -7.16 16.94
CA ASN A 147 -14.12 -5.90 16.24
C ASN A 147 -15.39 -5.93 15.38
N VAL A 148 -16.10 -4.79 15.36
CA VAL A 148 -17.38 -4.60 14.65
C VAL A 148 -17.36 -3.46 13.63
N THR A 149 -16.17 -2.94 13.26
CA THR A 149 -16.11 -1.95 12.19
C THR A 149 -16.58 -2.58 10.88
N ASP A 150 -17.31 -1.84 10.07
CA ASP A 150 -17.70 -2.26 8.74
C ASP A 150 -16.48 -2.30 7.82
N TYR A 151 -16.48 -3.24 6.87
CA TYR A 151 -15.39 -3.38 5.91
C TYR A 151 -15.88 -3.13 4.47
N PRO A 152 -15.32 -2.14 3.74
CA PRO A 152 -15.68 -1.90 2.36
C PRO A 152 -15.13 -3.01 1.46
N VAL A 153 -16.00 -3.62 0.66
CA VAL A 153 -15.66 -4.71 -0.28
C VAL A 153 -15.49 -4.19 -1.70
N MET A 154 -16.35 -3.25 -2.12
CA MET A 154 -16.21 -2.54 -3.39
C MET A 154 -16.41 -1.04 -3.16
N ARG A 155 -15.44 -0.24 -3.58
CA ARG A 155 -15.43 1.21 -3.40
C ARG A 155 -15.61 1.92 -4.73
N TYR A 156 -16.19 3.12 -4.71
CA TYR A 156 -16.37 3.91 -5.93
C TYR A 156 -15.03 4.29 -6.58
N ALA A 157 -13.98 4.48 -5.78
CA ALA A 157 -12.62 4.69 -6.29
C ALA A 157 -12.14 3.54 -7.20
N GLU A 158 -12.57 2.29 -6.95
CA GLU A 158 -12.24 1.16 -7.82
C GLU A 158 -12.90 1.27 -9.19
N VAL A 159 -14.16 1.71 -9.22
CA VAL A 159 -14.88 1.96 -10.47
C VAL A 159 -14.17 3.03 -11.29
N LEU A 160 -13.79 4.14 -10.66
CA LEU A 160 -13.09 5.25 -11.31
C LEU A 160 -11.73 4.81 -11.87
N LEU A 161 -10.94 4.07 -11.08
CA LEU A 161 -9.61 3.62 -11.48
C LEU A 161 -9.68 2.52 -12.55
N ASN A 162 -10.61 1.58 -12.45
CA ASN A 162 -10.82 0.56 -13.49
C ASN A 162 -11.28 1.21 -14.81
N TRP A 163 -12.13 2.25 -14.73
CA TRP A 163 -12.60 2.97 -15.91
C TRP A 163 -11.48 3.70 -16.63
N ILE A 164 -10.70 4.51 -15.90
CA ILE A 164 -9.64 5.30 -16.53
C ILE A 164 -8.50 4.42 -17.06
N GLU A 165 -8.17 3.35 -16.34
CA GLU A 165 -7.19 2.36 -16.82
C GLU A 165 -7.68 1.67 -18.09
N ALA A 166 -8.93 1.20 -18.12
CA ALA A 166 -9.50 0.57 -19.32
C ALA A 166 -9.54 1.54 -20.51
N LYS A 167 -9.88 2.81 -20.29
CA LYS A 167 -9.87 3.84 -21.34
C LYS A 167 -8.45 4.10 -21.85
N ALA A 168 -7.47 4.18 -20.96
CA ALA A 168 -6.06 4.36 -21.33
C ALA A 168 -5.52 3.17 -22.13
N GLU A 169 -5.81 1.93 -21.71
CA GLU A 169 -5.42 0.72 -22.45
C GLU A 169 -6.13 0.65 -23.81
N LEU A 170 -7.43 0.97 -23.88
CA LEU A 170 -8.19 0.99 -25.14
C LEU A 170 -7.64 2.02 -26.14
N ALA A 171 -7.19 3.18 -25.67
CA ALA A 171 -6.53 4.18 -26.53
C ALA A 171 -5.27 3.63 -27.21
N THR A 172 -4.52 2.73 -26.56
CA THR A 172 -3.35 2.07 -27.17
C THR A 172 -3.72 1.12 -28.32
N LEU A 173 -4.98 0.67 -28.35
CA LEU A 173 -5.54 -0.22 -29.38
C LEU A 173 -6.34 0.56 -30.45
N GLY A 174 -6.22 1.89 -30.49
CA GLY A 174 -6.89 2.75 -31.47
C GLY A 174 -8.27 3.25 -31.04
N GLY A 175 -8.65 3.08 -29.78
CA GLY A 175 -9.85 3.71 -29.22
C GLY A 175 -9.69 5.20 -28.94
N GLU A 176 -10.72 5.80 -28.36
CA GLU A 176 -10.72 7.22 -28.01
C GLU A 176 -9.62 7.54 -27.00
N ALA A 177 -8.86 8.60 -27.27
CA ALA A 177 -7.82 9.07 -26.36
C ALA A 177 -8.42 9.50 -25.01
N VAL A 178 -7.67 9.28 -23.94
CA VAL A 178 -7.98 9.84 -22.62
C VAL A 178 -7.92 11.37 -22.70
N SER A 179 -8.92 12.04 -22.15
CA SER A 179 -9.01 13.50 -22.04
C SER A 179 -8.76 13.95 -20.60
N GLN A 180 -8.42 15.24 -20.41
CA GLN A 180 -8.34 15.82 -19.06
C GLN A 180 -9.65 15.66 -18.29
N THR A 181 -10.80 15.80 -18.96
CA THR A 181 -12.12 15.57 -18.35
C THR A 181 -12.27 14.16 -17.78
N ASP A 182 -11.65 13.16 -18.39
CA ASP A 182 -11.65 11.78 -17.87
C ASP A 182 -10.76 11.68 -16.61
N ILE A 183 -9.60 12.34 -16.61
CA ILE A 183 -8.72 12.44 -15.44
C ILE A 183 -9.42 13.14 -14.27
N ASP A 184 -10.09 14.27 -14.55
CA ASP A 184 -10.79 15.07 -13.56
C ASP A 184 -11.93 14.30 -12.87
N LYS A 185 -12.65 13.49 -13.64
CA LYS A 185 -13.74 12.64 -13.13
C LYS A 185 -13.26 11.39 -12.39
N SER A 186 -11.98 11.01 -12.53
CA SER A 186 -11.43 9.76 -11.99
C SER A 186 -10.33 10.02 -10.95
N ILE A 187 -9.08 10.19 -11.39
CA ILE A 187 -7.90 10.33 -10.53
C ILE A 187 -7.98 11.60 -9.69
N ASN A 188 -8.28 12.76 -10.29
CA ASN A 188 -8.30 14.00 -9.52
C ASN A 188 -9.45 13.99 -8.52
N LYS A 189 -10.55 13.31 -8.84
CA LYS A 189 -11.63 13.08 -7.88
C LYS A 189 -11.18 12.29 -6.64
N ILE A 190 -10.29 11.32 -6.81
CA ILE A 190 -9.67 10.56 -5.71
C ILE A 190 -8.64 11.42 -4.96
N ARG A 191 -7.77 12.14 -5.67
CA ARG A 191 -6.77 13.05 -5.06
C ARG A 191 -7.42 14.19 -4.27
N GLN A 192 -8.62 14.62 -4.69
CA GLN A 192 -9.41 15.64 -4.01
C GLN A 192 -10.26 15.12 -2.84
N ARG A 193 -10.08 13.85 -2.43
CA ARG A 193 -10.74 13.26 -1.26
C ARG A 193 -10.65 14.19 -0.03
N PRO A 194 -11.71 14.32 0.77
CA PRO A 194 -11.65 15.08 2.02
C PRO A 194 -10.55 14.56 2.95
N LEU A 195 -9.90 15.49 3.66
CA LEU A 195 -8.95 15.17 4.71
C LEU A 195 -9.68 15.08 6.05
N ALA A 196 -9.25 14.15 6.90
CA ALA A 196 -9.70 14.13 8.29
C ALA A 196 -9.26 15.43 9.00
N PRO A 197 -10.06 16.00 9.92
CA PRO A 197 -9.69 17.21 10.66
C PRO A 197 -8.32 17.11 11.33
N GLU A 198 -8.01 15.96 11.94
CA GLU A 198 -6.74 15.70 12.61
C GLU A 198 -5.55 15.72 11.65
N ALA A 199 -5.76 15.30 10.40
CA ALA A 199 -4.74 15.38 9.35
C ALA A 199 -4.51 16.83 8.93
N VAL A 200 -5.57 17.63 8.81
CA VAL A 200 -5.47 19.07 8.52
C VAL A 200 -4.70 19.80 9.63
N ASP A 201 -5.00 19.49 10.89
CA ASP A 201 -4.32 20.08 12.05
C ASP A 201 -2.83 19.72 12.10
N ARG A 202 -2.45 18.56 11.54
CA ARG A 202 -1.04 18.14 11.36
C ARG A 202 -0.36 18.76 10.14
N GLY A 203 -1.05 19.62 9.37
CA GLY A 203 -0.51 20.28 8.19
C GLY A 203 -0.52 19.43 6.92
N VAL A 204 -1.24 18.31 6.90
CA VAL A 204 -1.38 17.44 5.71
C VAL A 204 -2.08 18.21 4.59
N LYS A 205 -1.60 18.03 3.35
CA LYS A 205 -2.15 18.66 2.14
C LYS A 205 -2.53 17.62 1.11
N LYS A 206 -3.62 17.88 0.39
CA LYS A 206 -4.01 17.07 -0.77
C LYS A 206 -2.92 17.11 -1.84
N VAL A 207 -2.79 16.01 -2.58
CA VAL A 207 -1.91 15.96 -3.75
C VAL A 207 -2.46 16.84 -4.86
N ALA A 208 -1.58 17.52 -5.58
CA ALA A 208 -1.93 18.25 -6.77
C ALA A 208 -2.66 17.37 -7.80
N ASP A 209 -3.61 17.99 -8.50
CA ASP A 209 -4.33 17.35 -9.57
C ASP A 209 -3.38 16.90 -10.68
N MET A 210 -3.62 15.70 -11.22
CA MET A 210 -2.91 15.21 -12.38
C MET A 210 -3.35 15.99 -13.62
N VAL A 211 -2.38 16.54 -14.34
CA VAL A 211 -2.57 17.21 -15.62
C VAL A 211 -2.10 16.29 -16.73
N LEU A 212 -2.99 15.95 -17.66
CA LEU A 212 -2.72 15.05 -18.77
C LEU A 212 -1.54 15.57 -19.60
N GLY A 213 -0.52 14.73 -19.77
CA GLY A 213 0.71 15.09 -20.50
C GLY A 213 1.78 15.78 -19.64
N VAL A 214 1.47 16.10 -18.39
CA VAL A 214 2.42 16.62 -17.39
C VAL A 214 2.49 15.59 -16.26
N TYR A 215 3.43 14.66 -16.37
CA TYR A 215 3.62 13.58 -15.40
C TYR A 215 4.94 13.78 -14.65
N PRO A 216 5.04 13.25 -13.42
CA PRO A 216 6.27 13.32 -12.66
C PRO A 216 7.43 12.69 -13.41
N ASN A 217 8.61 13.29 -13.28
CA ASN A 217 9.84 12.72 -13.83
C ASN A 217 10.37 11.61 -12.91
N ASP A 218 9.63 10.51 -12.80
CA ASP A 218 10.00 9.38 -11.94
C ASP A 218 11.23 8.62 -12.49
N PRO A 219 12.39 8.68 -11.83
CA PRO A 219 13.60 7.96 -12.27
C PRO A 219 13.43 6.44 -12.21
N ASN A 220 12.50 5.94 -11.40
CA ASN A 220 12.22 4.52 -11.20
C ASN A 220 11.07 4.01 -12.07
N ARG A 221 10.53 4.84 -12.98
CA ARG A 221 9.47 4.42 -13.89
C ARG A 221 9.95 3.30 -14.81
N ASP A 222 9.14 2.24 -14.90
CA ASP A 222 9.29 1.24 -15.96
C ASP A 222 9.05 1.88 -17.33
N GLN A 223 10.13 2.01 -18.10
CA GLN A 223 10.12 2.64 -19.42
C GLN A 223 9.24 1.93 -20.45
N THR A 224 8.91 0.65 -20.22
CA THR A 224 8.00 -0.13 -21.07
C THR A 224 6.52 0.20 -20.83
N VAL A 225 6.20 0.93 -19.76
CA VAL A 225 4.86 1.41 -19.44
C VAL A 225 4.78 2.89 -19.79
N SER A 226 3.74 3.30 -20.53
CA SER A 226 3.55 4.72 -20.88
C SER A 226 3.44 5.59 -19.61
N PRO A 227 3.88 6.85 -19.64
CA PRO A 227 3.80 7.74 -18.47
C PRO A 227 2.38 7.83 -17.87
N LEU A 228 1.35 7.93 -18.72
CA LEU A 228 -0.05 7.93 -18.28
C LEU A 228 -0.44 6.64 -17.54
N LEU A 229 -0.15 5.47 -18.13
CA LEU A 229 -0.47 4.20 -17.49
C LEU A 229 0.34 4.00 -16.21
N TRP A 230 1.59 4.47 -16.16
CA TRP A 230 2.41 4.40 -14.96
C TRP A 230 1.75 5.13 -13.78
N GLU A 231 1.29 6.37 -14.00
CA GLU A 231 0.62 7.15 -12.95
C GLU A 231 -0.78 6.62 -12.61
N ILE A 232 -1.55 6.12 -13.57
CA ILE A 232 -2.82 5.40 -13.27
C ILE A 232 -2.56 4.19 -12.35
N ARG A 233 -1.51 3.41 -12.66
CA ARG A 233 -1.14 2.21 -11.89
C ARG A 233 -0.57 2.57 -10.51
N ARG A 234 0.15 3.68 -10.39
CA ARG A 234 0.58 4.25 -9.10
C ARG A 234 -0.63 4.66 -8.27
N GLU A 235 -1.56 5.42 -8.85
CA GLU A 235 -2.78 5.86 -8.16
C GLU A 235 -3.57 4.65 -7.63
N LYS A 236 -3.68 3.58 -8.43
CA LYS A 236 -4.29 2.33 -8.01
C LYS A 236 -3.51 1.64 -6.87
N ARG A 237 -2.17 1.60 -6.93
CA ARG A 237 -1.33 1.07 -5.86
C ARG A 237 -1.58 1.80 -4.53
N LEU A 238 -1.60 3.13 -4.56
CA LEU A 238 -1.77 3.96 -3.37
C LEU A 238 -3.20 3.85 -2.81
N GLU A 239 -4.21 3.96 -3.68
CA GLU A 239 -5.61 3.90 -3.27
C GLU A 239 -6.01 2.58 -2.60
N PHE A 240 -5.39 1.46 -3.01
CA PHE A 240 -5.67 0.11 -2.50
C PHE A 240 -4.56 -0.45 -1.58
N THR A 241 -3.77 0.42 -0.95
CA THR A 241 -2.72 -0.02 -0.02
C THR A 241 -3.30 -0.84 1.14
N PHE A 242 -2.75 -2.04 1.38
CA PHE A 242 -3.26 -3.07 2.31
C PHE A 242 -4.69 -3.58 2.03
N GLU A 243 -5.17 -3.41 0.80
CA GLU A 243 -6.35 -4.10 0.30
C GLU A 243 -5.93 -5.23 -0.66
N TYR A 244 -6.90 -5.92 -1.26
CA TYR A 244 -6.71 -7.15 -2.04
C TYR A 244 -5.96 -7.01 -3.37
N SER A 245 -5.68 -5.78 -3.85
CA SER A 245 -5.44 -5.55 -5.28
C SER A 245 -4.01 -5.85 -5.74
N ARG A 246 -2.97 -5.52 -4.96
CA ARG A 246 -1.58 -5.37 -5.46
C ARG A 246 -1.06 -6.59 -6.22
N ILE A 247 -1.18 -7.79 -5.67
CA ILE A 247 -0.68 -9.01 -6.34
C ILE A 247 -1.49 -9.33 -7.61
N ASN A 248 -2.80 -9.08 -7.58
CA ASN A 248 -3.68 -9.31 -8.72
C ASN A 248 -3.41 -8.30 -9.84
N ASP A 249 -3.15 -7.05 -9.48
CA ASP A 249 -2.73 -5.98 -10.38
C ASP A 249 -1.39 -6.33 -11.07
N LEU A 250 -0.38 -6.74 -10.31
CA LEU A 250 0.91 -7.15 -10.89
C LEU A 250 0.77 -8.37 -11.81
N ARG A 251 -0.10 -9.33 -11.49
CA ARG A 251 -0.37 -10.50 -12.35
C ARG A 251 -1.00 -10.09 -13.68
N ARG A 252 -2.09 -9.32 -13.66
CA ARG A 252 -2.81 -8.93 -14.88
C ARG A 252 -2.02 -7.94 -15.74
N TRP A 253 -1.10 -7.18 -15.15
CA TRP A 253 -0.16 -6.33 -15.89
C TRP A 253 1.08 -7.07 -16.42
N SER A 254 1.24 -8.36 -16.09
CA SER A 254 2.46 -9.14 -16.36
C SER A 254 3.72 -8.50 -15.78
N LYS A 255 3.61 -7.94 -14.56
CA LYS A 255 4.68 -7.23 -13.82
C LYS A 255 5.02 -7.88 -12.48
N LEU A 256 4.81 -9.18 -12.32
CA LEU A 256 5.21 -9.93 -11.11
C LEU A 256 6.71 -9.80 -10.79
N ALA A 257 7.56 -9.55 -11.80
CA ALA A 257 8.99 -9.29 -11.62
C ALA A 257 9.29 -8.07 -10.75
N TYR A 258 8.35 -7.13 -10.57
CA TYR A 258 8.52 -6.03 -9.62
C TYR A 258 8.56 -6.49 -8.15
N MET A 259 8.22 -7.75 -7.88
CA MET A 259 8.36 -8.32 -6.55
C MET A 259 9.67 -9.09 -6.37
N ASP A 260 10.54 -9.11 -7.38
CA ASP A 260 11.86 -9.70 -7.30
C ASP A 260 12.74 -8.83 -6.40
N THR A 261 13.18 -9.40 -5.30
CA THR A 261 13.99 -8.74 -4.26
C THR A 261 15.43 -8.53 -4.68
N ASP A 262 15.92 -9.26 -5.68
CA ASP A 262 17.27 -9.09 -6.21
C ASP A 262 17.32 -7.91 -7.21
N LEU A 263 16.19 -7.65 -7.89
CA LEU A 263 16.01 -6.48 -8.74
C LEU A 263 15.54 -5.24 -7.97
N ASN A 264 14.87 -5.44 -6.84
CA ASN A 264 14.26 -4.36 -6.04
C ASN A 264 14.57 -4.59 -4.56
N GLU A 265 15.78 -4.20 -4.13
CA GLU A 265 16.23 -4.40 -2.74
C GLU A 265 15.39 -3.62 -1.71
N ASP A 266 14.73 -2.54 -2.12
CA ASP A 266 13.78 -1.76 -1.31
C ASP A 266 12.56 -2.59 -0.82
N LEU A 267 12.36 -3.79 -1.36
CA LEU A 267 11.37 -4.75 -0.85
C LEU A 267 11.81 -5.44 0.46
N LEU A 268 13.09 -5.36 0.82
CA LEU A 268 13.66 -6.01 2.01
C LEU A 268 13.75 -5.09 3.23
N SER A 269 13.49 -3.80 3.05
CA SER A 269 13.51 -2.77 4.08
C SER A 269 12.13 -2.14 4.29
N GLY A 270 11.93 -1.55 5.48
CA GLY A 270 10.70 -0.93 5.95
C GLY A 270 10.81 0.60 6.03
N SER A 271 10.22 1.20 7.07
CA SER A 271 10.27 2.66 7.22
C SER A 271 11.64 3.18 7.59
N TRP A 272 11.85 4.46 7.31
CA TRP A 272 12.97 5.20 7.87
C TRP A 272 12.88 5.27 9.40
N VAL A 273 14.02 5.10 10.05
CA VAL A 273 14.17 5.19 11.50
C VAL A 273 15.52 5.80 11.84
N ASN A 274 15.51 6.72 12.79
CA ASN A 274 16.70 7.24 13.45
C ASN A 274 16.79 6.57 14.83
N PHE A 275 17.50 5.44 14.91
CA PHE A 275 17.54 4.62 16.14
C PHE A 275 18.03 5.38 17.38
N PRO A 276 19.13 6.16 17.32
CA PRO A 276 19.61 6.94 18.47
C PRO A 276 18.53 7.83 19.10
N ASP A 277 17.69 8.46 18.28
CA ASP A 277 16.72 9.45 18.77
C ASP A 277 15.35 8.82 19.06
N GLN A 278 14.90 7.89 18.21
CA GLN A 278 13.53 7.37 18.23
C GLN A 278 13.41 6.05 18.99
N LEU A 279 14.45 5.20 18.96
CA LEU A 279 14.45 3.87 19.57
C LEU A 279 15.81 3.54 20.24
N PRO A 280 16.35 4.41 21.13
CA PRO A 280 17.66 4.19 21.74
C PRO A 280 17.75 2.91 22.57
N GLY A 281 16.62 2.45 23.11
CA GLY A 281 16.52 1.21 23.88
C GLY A 281 16.80 -0.06 23.07
N GLU A 282 16.83 0.02 21.74
CA GLU A 282 17.13 -1.12 20.86
C GLU A 282 18.62 -1.27 20.56
N LEU A 283 19.43 -0.24 20.85
CA LEU A 283 20.88 -0.25 20.65
C LEU A 283 21.60 -1.00 21.79
N VAL A 284 21.25 -2.28 21.97
CA VAL A 284 21.75 -3.13 23.06
C VAL A 284 22.59 -4.30 22.55
N SER A 285 23.44 -4.88 23.41
CA SER A 285 24.35 -5.99 23.02
C SER A 285 23.62 -7.19 22.42
N GLY A 286 22.37 -7.45 22.82
CA GLY A 286 21.54 -8.53 22.27
C GLY A 286 21.04 -8.31 20.84
N LYS A 287 21.27 -7.13 20.26
CA LYS A 287 20.85 -6.77 18.88
C LYS A 287 22.00 -6.58 17.91
N ILE A 288 23.24 -6.79 18.38
CA ILE A 288 24.44 -6.82 17.53
C ILE A 288 24.24 -7.88 16.45
N ASN A 289 24.46 -7.51 15.18
CA ASN A 289 24.25 -8.33 13.99
C ASN A 289 22.79 -8.77 13.71
N GLU A 290 21.79 -8.25 14.43
CA GLU A 290 20.36 -8.48 14.16
C GLU A 290 19.70 -7.26 13.50
N LEU A 291 20.05 -6.07 14.00
CA LEU A 291 19.49 -4.80 13.59
C LEU A 291 20.31 -4.18 12.44
N GLY A 292 19.63 -3.55 11.49
CA GLY A 292 20.28 -2.77 10.45
C GLY A 292 19.36 -1.75 9.80
N VAL A 293 19.96 -0.85 9.03
CA VAL A 293 19.28 0.14 8.19
C VAL A 293 19.94 0.22 6.82
N VAL A 294 19.17 0.59 5.80
CA VAL A 294 19.67 0.96 4.48
C VAL A 294 19.61 2.48 4.39
N ASP A 295 20.74 3.15 4.16
CA ASP A 295 20.77 4.61 4.02
C ASP A 295 20.17 5.09 2.67
N LEU A 296 20.09 6.40 2.44
CA LEU A 296 19.57 6.94 1.16
C LEU A 296 20.44 6.60 -0.06
N ASN A 297 21.71 6.26 0.14
CA ASN A 297 22.62 5.84 -0.93
C ASN A 297 22.53 4.34 -1.22
N GLY A 298 21.71 3.59 -0.48
CA GLY A 298 21.57 2.15 -0.60
C GLY A 298 22.60 1.34 0.20
N GLN A 299 23.42 1.97 1.04
CA GLN A 299 24.36 1.26 1.89
C GLN A 299 23.64 0.57 3.05
N TYR A 300 23.83 -0.75 3.17
CA TYR A 300 23.30 -1.52 4.29
C TYR A 300 24.26 -1.47 5.49
N ILE A 301 23.82 -0.85 6.58
CA ILE A 301 24.55 -0.67 7.83
C ILE A 301 23.95 -1.61 8.88
N VAL A 302 24.77 -2.54 9.37
CA VAL A 302 24.39 -3.50 10.42
C VAL A 302 24.94 -3.00 11.76
N TYR A 303 24.14 -3.08 12.81
CA TYR A 303 24.54 -2.68 14.15
C TYR A 303 25.62 -3.61 14.71
N ASP A 304 26.78 -3.05 15.07
CA ASP A 304 27.94 -3.78 15.59
C ASP A 304 28.18 -3.57 17.10
N GLY A 305 27.35 -2.75 17.76
CA GLY A 305 27.48 -2.39 19.17
C GLY A 305 28.26 -1.10 19.44
N THR A 306 28.89 -0.54 18.41
CA THR A 306 29.71 0.69 18.50
C THR A 306 29.26 1.78 17.51
N ASN A 307 28.60 1.40 16.42
CA ASN A 307 28.13 2.28 15.35
C ASN A 307 26.69 2.79 15.54
N GLY A 308 26.17 2.83 16.77
CA GLY A 308 24.77 3.20 17.04
C GLY A 308 24.35 4.52 16.40
N ASP A 309 25.23 5.53 16.40
CA ASP A 309 25.00 6.85 15.81
C ASP A 309 24.79 6.81 14.28
N ASP A 310 25.26 5.76 13.62
CA ASP A 310 25.13 5.54 12.16
C ASP A 310 23.84 4.80 11.79
N LEU A 311 23.05 4.31 12.75
CA LEU A 311 21.81 3.57 12.50
C LEU A 311 20.64 4.53 12.21
N LYS A 312 20.77 5.25 11.10
CA LYS A 312 19.77 6.19 10.54
C LYS A 312 19.47 5.81 9.09
N GLY A 313 18.30 5.26 8.83
CA GLY A 313 17.93 4.80 7.50
C GLY A 313 16.67 3.95 7.46
N PHE A 314 16.38 3.34 6.30
CA PHE A 314 15.28 2.39 6.14
C PHE A 314 15.56 1.10 6.89
N TYR A 315 14.74 0.76 7.88
CA TYR A 315 14.93 -0.42 8.71
C TYR A 315 15.02 -1.72 7.88
N ARG A 316 16.05 -2.52 8.11
CA ARG A 316 16.21 -3.85 7.53
C ARG A 316 16.80 -4.78 8.56
N ASN A 317 16.02 -5.78 8.97
CA ASN A 317 16.53 -6.84 9.85
C ASN A 317 17.48 -7.75 9.07
N THR A 318 18.54 -8.25 9.70
CA THR A 318 19.47 -9.19 9.03
C THR A 318 18.81 -10.52 8.67
N SER A 319 17.68 -10.88 9.30
CA SER A 319 16.86 -12.04 8.94
C SER A 319 16.02 -11.83 7.67
N ASN A 320 15.84 -10.59 7.21
CA ASN A 320 15.08 -10.33 5.98
C ASN A 320 15.90 -10.79 4.77
N LYS A 321 15.48 -11.90 4.18
CA LYS A 321 16.12 -12.49 3.00
C LYS A 321 15.25 -12.27 1.77
N GLY A 322 15.90 -12.29 0.60
CA GLY A 322 15.25 -12.31 -0.68
C GLY A 322 14.32 -13.50 -0.83
N ARG A 323 13.52 -13.48 -1.90
CA ARG A 323 12.69 -14.61 -2.28
C ARG A 323 13.56 -15.85 -2.43
N LEU A 324 13.05 -17.00 -1.98
CA LEU A 324 13.64 -18.29 -2.31
C LEU A 324 13.84 -18.39 -3.84
N PRO A 325 14.96 -18.92 -4.32
CA PRO A 325 15.15 -19.09 -5.76
C PRO A 325 14.11 -20.07 -6.33
N PHE A 326 13.87 -19.98 -7.63
CA PHE A 326 13.22 -21.06 -8.36
C PHE A 326 14.13 -22.28 -8.33
N LEU A 327 13.68 -23.37 -7.71
CA LEU A 327 14.50 -24.56 -7.48
C LEU A 327 14.44 -25.56 -8.64
N ASP A 328 13.57 -25.33 -9.62
CA ASP A 328 13.28 -26.26 -10.73
C ASP A 328 12.97 -27.69 -10.25
N GLN A 329 12.32 -27.79 -9.08
CA GLN A 329 11.98 -29.05 -8.46
C GLN A 329 10.46 -29.24 -8.41
N PRO A 330 9.93 -30.34 -8.97
CA PRO A 330 8.52 -30.64 -8.94
C PRO A 330 7.95 -30.62 -7.51
N GLY A 331 6.87 -29.85 -7.30
CA GLY A 331 6.19 -29.74 -6.01
C GLY A 331 6.93 -28.94 -4.93
N MET A 332 8.11 -28.40 -5.21
CA MET A 332 8.90 -27.62 -4.25
C MET A 332 8.99 -26.12 -4.57
N ASN A 333 8.59 -25.69 -5.77
CA ASN A 333 8.68 -24.30 -6.18
C ASN A 333 7.59 -23.45 -5.48
N PRO A 334 7.95 -22.56 -4.54
CA PRO A 334 7.00 -21.93 -3.62
C PRO A 334 6.07 -20.89 -4.27
N TYR A 335 6.31 -20.51 -5.53
CA TYR A 335 5.57 -19.44 -6.22
C TYR A 335 4.81 -19.91 -7.46
N LEU A 336 4.80 -21.21 -7.75
CA LEU A 336 4.01 -21.75 -8.85
C LEU A 336 2.66 -22.23 -8.33
N SER A 337 1.58 -21.83 -9.01
CA SER A 337 0.26 -22.40 -8.80
C SER A 337 -0.09 -23.31 -9.98
N PRO A 338 -0.74 -24.47 -9.74
CA PRO A 338 -1.18 -25.31 -10.83
C PRO A 338 -2.35 -24.66 -11.56
N VAL A 339 -2.44 -24.92 -12.86
CA VAL A 339 -3.69 -24.77 -13.61
C VAL A 339 -4.63 -25.88 -13.14
N GLY A 340 -5.79 -25.49 -12.60
CA GLY A 340 -6.79 -26.45 -12.12
C GLY A 340 -7.35 -27.29 -13.26
N LYS A 341 -7.55 -28.59 -13.03
CA LYS A 341 -8.05 -29.53 -14.04
C LYS A 341 -9.36 -29.07 -14.69
N VAL A 342 -10.30 -28.54 -13.90
CA VAL A 342 -11.58 -28.02 -14.41
C VAL A 342 -11.37 -26.93 -15.47
N GLN A 343 -10.36 -26.08 -15.30
CA GLN A 343 -10.06 -25.02 -16.26
C GLN A 343 -9.36 -25.56 -17.51
N MET A 344 -8.48 -26.55 -17.36
CA MET A 344 -7.89 -27.26 -18.50
C MET A 344 -8.97 -27.95 -19.35
N ASP A 345 -9.90 -28.67 -18.69
CA ASP A 345 -11.01 -29.37 -19.34
C ASP A 345 -11.97 -28.38 -20.05
N ASP A 346 -12.29 -27.22 -19.46
CA ASP A 346 -13.14 -26.18 -20.10
C ASP A 346 -12.49 -25.59 -21.36
N TYR A 347 -11.18 -25.34 -21.33
CA TYR A 347 -10.46 -24.86 -22.52
C TYR A 347 -10.39 -25.94 -23.60
N GLU A 348 -10.16 -27.21 -23.21
CA GLU A 348 -10.12 -28.33 -24.15
C GLU A 348 -11.47 -28.52 -24.86
N MET A 349 -12.59 -28.42 -24.13
CA MET A 349 -13.94 -28.43 -24.72
C MET A 349 -14.17 -27.32 -25.74
N ARG A 350 -13.43 -26.21 -25.64
CA ARG A 350 -13.49 -25.07 -26.57
C ARG A 350 -12.44 -25.16 -27.69
N GLY A 351 -11.71 -26.27 -27.79
CA GLY A 351 -10.69 -26.50 -28.81
C GLY A 351 -9.31 -25.90 -28.49
N TYR A 352 -9.07 -25.47 -27.25
CA TYR A 352 -7.79 -24.92 -26.81
C TYR A 352 -7.09 -25.88 -25.86
N LYS A 353 -5.79 -26.12 -26.05
CA LYS A 353 -4.98 -26.90 -25.12
C LYS A 353 -4.22 -25.97 -24.17
N LEU A 354 -4.61 -25.97 -22.90
CA LEU A 354 -3.79 -25.34 -21.85
C LEU A 354 -2.65 -26.27 -21.45
N GLN A 355 -1.45 -25.72 -21.33
CA GLN A 355 -0.32 -26.44 -20.73
C GLN A 355 -0.35 -26.22 -19.21
N GLN A 356 -0.03 -27.27 -18.45
CA GLN A 356 0.14 -27.13 -17.01
C GLN A 356 1.36 -26.24 -16.71
N THR A 357 1.30 -25.49 -15.61
CA THR A 357 2.40 -24.64 -15.15
C THR A 357 3.70 -25.46 -15.06
N GLU A 358 4.80 -24.93 -15.61
CA GLU A 358 6.12 -25.56 -15.57
C GLU A 358 6.46 -26.00 -14.14
N GLY A 359 7.04 -27.20 -13.97
CA GLY A 359 7.31 -27.77 -12.64
C GLY A 359 6.12 -28.38 -11.89
N TRP A 360 4.89 -28.28 -12.40
CA TRP A 360 3.75 -29.05 -11.89
C TRP A 360 3.53 -30.33 -12.70
N PRO A 361 3.07 -31.44 -12.08
CA PRO A 361 2.77 -32.68 -12.79
C PRO A 361 1.78 -32.44 -13.94
N GLN A 362 2.20 -32.79 -15.15
CA GLN A 362 1.33 -32.84 -16.32
C GLN A 362 0.43 -34.08 -16.14
N ASN A 363 -0.81 -33.88 -15.72
CA ASN A 363 -1.78 -34.98 -15.58
C ASN A 363 -2.38 -35.38 -16.92
#